data_AF-A0A432R654-F1
#
_entry.id   AF-A0A432R654-F1
#
_cell.length_a   1.000
_cell.length_b   1.000
_cell.length_c   1.000
_cell.angle_alpha   90.00
_cell.angle_beta   90.00
_cell.angle_gamma   90.00
#
_symmetry.space_group_name_H-M   'P 1'
#
loop_
_entity.id
_entity.type
_entity.pdbx_description
1 polymer ?
#
loop_
_entity_poly.entity_id
_entity_poly.type
_entity_poly.pdbx_seq_one_letter_code
_entity_poly.pdbx_strand_id
1 'polypeptide(L)'
;MNQKQSKIKLAKARKRALISIALNMFLALGKGVSGVLSGSAALIGDAIHSTTDVFASTAVFVGIWVAGREHPSFPYGLYKAETVAALVTSVAVILAGYEIGRQAVFGVPTMPDVRIALPVAAISLVIALGFGILQLRAGKRLDSPALKADARDYLADSLSTAVVLISLLLVPLGYNIDKIAAGIVALFVLYAGIQLFIDAVKDLLDAAIDRETEWKIIQYVENYPRISKVKKFFSRNAGGRYLVDIDVILHTPSHKIADLVADRLEEELLVEFPGLVLARIRPHYAPGEFMKRVTPVKSPDGEMSLHFASAPWFLVETVTTEGREVKKREFVENRYKDAEKKKGLLVGRWLLKLKPDEVMTNARDSVAIELLKNSGVELVQPSSPTSTKI
;
A
#
# COMPACT_ATOMS: atom_id res chain seq x y z
N MET A 1 -6.17 -5.86 -18.04
CA MET A 1 -6.65 -4.47 -17.87
C MET A 1 -5.74 -3.54 -18.67
N ASN A 2 -6.31 -2.68 -19.52
CA ASN A 2 -5.56 -1.96 -20.56
C ASN A 2 -4.79 -0.75 -19.96
N GLN A 3 -3.47 -0.68 -20.14
CA GLN A 3 -2.62 0.37 -19.53
C GLN A 3 -3.08 1.80 -19.85
N LYS A 4 -3.70 2.00 -21.03
CA LYS A 4 -4.28 3.28 -21.45
C LYS A 4 -5.47 3.72 -20.58
N GLN A 5 -6.31 2.77 -20.15
CA GLN A 5 -7.43 3.05 -19.24
C GLN A 5 -6.95 3.38 -17.83
N SER A 6 -5.89 2.73 -17.35
CA SER A 6 -5.27 3.06 -16.05
C SER A 6 -4.71 4.49 -16.02
N LYS A 7 -3.95 4.89 -17.05
CA LYS A 7 -3.43 6.26 -17.19
C LYS A 7 -4.52 7.32 -17.21
N ILE A 8 -5.63 7.07 -17.92
CA ILE A 8 -6.77 8.00 -17.98
C ILE A 8 -7.48 8.12 -16.61
N LYS A 9 -7.64 7.00 -15.88
CA LYS A 9 -8.20 7.02 -14.52
C LYS A 9 -7.32 7.83 -13.57
N LEU A 10 -6.00 7.63 -13.60
CA LEU A 10 -5.03 8.36 -12.78
C LEU A 10 -5.01 9.85 -13.09
N ALA A 11 -5.04 10.24 -14.36
CA ALA A 11 -5.11 11.65 -14.76
C ALA A 11 -6.40 12.32 -14.28
N LYS A 12 -7.54 11.64 -14.38
CA LYS A 12 -8.83 12.13 -13.86
C LYS A 12 -8.81 12.27 -12.33
N ALA A 13 -8.20 11.33 -11.61
CA ALA A 13 -8.06 11.39 -10.16
C ALA A 13 -7.17 12.57 -9.73
N ARG A 14 -6.01 12.78 -10.39
CA ARG A 14 -5.13 13.94 -10.12
C ARG A 14 -5.82 15.28 -10.36
N LYS A 15 -6.55 15.42 -11.47
CA LYS A 15 -7.31 16.65 -11.76
C LYS A 15 -8.35 16.92 -10.67
N ARG A 16 -9.04 15.89 -10.18
CA ARG A 16 -10.03 16.00 -9.09
C ARG A 16 -9.38 16.37 -7.76
N ALA A 17 -8.20 15.83 -7.46
CA ALA A 17 -7.45 16.20 -6.26
C ALA A 17 -7.01 17.67 -6.28
N LEU A 18 -6.54 18.19 -7.43
CA LEU A 18 -6.21 19.62 -7.55
C LEU A 18 -7.44 20.54 -7.38
N ILE A 19 -8.58 20.14 -7.94
CA ILE A 19 -9.85 20.85 -7.73
C ILE A 19 -10.24 20.81 -6.26
N SER A 20 -10.07 19.66 -5.59
CA SER A 20 -10.32 19.51 -4.15
C SER A 20 -9.49 20.52 -3.33
N ILE A 21 -8.18 20.58 -3.54
CA ILE A 21 -7.28 21.50 -2.80
C ILE A 21 -7.70 22.96 -3.01
N ALA A 22 -7.95 23.36 -4.26
CA ALA A 22 -8.36 24.72 -4.57
C ALA A 22 -9.72 25.08 -3.93
N LEU A 23 -10.67 24.14 -3.93
CA LEU A 23 -11.98 24.32 -3.32
C LEU A 23 -11.88 24.44 -1.80
N ASN A 24 -11.09 23.58 -1.15
CA ASN A 24 -10.89 23.63 0.30
C ASN A 24 -10.24 24.94 0.74
N MET A 25 -9.23 25.43 -0.01
CA MET A 25 -8.62 26.73 0.27
C MET A 25 -9.63 27.87 0.11
N PHE A 26 -10.48 27.84 -0.93
CA PHE A 26 -11.52 28.84 -1.14
C PHE A 26 -12.56 28.83 -0.01
N LEU A 27 -13.03 27.65 0.41
CA LEU A 27 -13.99 27.50 1.50
C LEU A 27 -13.40 27.95 2.84
N ALA A 28 -12.17 27.53 3.16
CA ALA A 28 -11.48 27.93 4.39
C ALA A 28 -11.31 29.46 4.49
N LEU A 29 -10.89 30.12 3.40
CA LEU A 29 -10.77 31.58 3.34
C LEU A 29 -12.13 32.27 3.47
N GLY A 30 -13.15 31.79 2.77
CA GLY A 30 -14.51 32.35 2.82
C GLY A 30 -15.10 32.28 4.23
N LYS A 31 -15.03 31.10 4.86
CA LYS A 31 -15.47 30.89 6.25
C LYS A 31 -14.67 31.75 7.22
N GLY A 32 -13.34 31.82 7.07
CA GLY A 32 -12.46 32.57 7.97
C GLY A 32 -12.72 34.08 7.93
N VAL A 33 -12.77 34.67 6.73
CA VAL A 33 -13.07 36.10 6.55
C VAL A 33 -14.48 36.42 7.05
N SER A 34 -15.48 35.60 6.70
CA SER A 34 -16.85 35.80 7.15
C SER A 34 -16.99 35.64 8.66
N GLY A 35 -16.31 34.67 9.27
CA GLY A 35 -16.30 34.44 10.71
C GLY A 35 -15.75 35.65 11.48
N VAL A 36 -14.64 36.22 11.02
CA VAL A 36 -14.06 37.44 11.63
C VAL A 36 -14.98 38.65 11.44
N LEU A 37 -15.49 38.87 10.23
CA LEU A 37 -16.36 40.03 9.94
C LEU A 37 -17.71 39.95 10.66
N SER A 38 -18.25 38.74 10.83
CA SER A 38 -19.51 38.53 11.53
C SER A 38 -19.35 38.42 13.05
N GLY A 39 -18.14 38.15 13.55
CA GLY A 39 -17.89 37.86 14.97
C GLY A 39 -18.44 36.51 15.43
N SER A 40 -18.69 35.56 14.52
CA SER A 40 -19.13 34.19 14.85
C SER A 40 -17.93 33.31 15.21
N ALA A 41 -17.87 32.89 16.48
CA ALA A 41 -16.83 31.98 16.96
C ALA A 41 -17.00 30.59 16.35
N ALA A 42 -18.24 30.17 16.08
CA ALA A 42 -18.52 28.88 15.46
C ALA A 42 -18.02 28.83 14.01
N LEU A 43 -18.23 29.89 13.24
CA LEU A 43 -17.77 29.97 11.85
C LEU A 43 -16.24 30.10 11.75
N ILE A 44 -15.59 30.80 12.69
CA ILE A 44 -14.13 30.82 12.82
C ILE A 44 -13.60 29.41 13.14
N GLY A 45 -14.24 28.70 14.06
CA GLY A 45 -13.86 27.32 14.39
C GLY A 45 -13.96 26.38 13.20
N ASP A 46 -15.02 26.51 12.41
CA ASP A 46 -15.24 25.74 11.19
C ASP A 46 -14.21 26.10 10.09
N ALA A 47 -13.81 27.37 9.99
CA ALA A 47 -12.73 27.81 9.12
C ALA A 47 -11.36 27.22 9.51
N ILE A 48 -11.07 27.13 10.81
CA ILE A 48 -9.85 26.51 11.33
C ILE A 48 -9.84 25.02 11.01
N HIS A 49 -10.98 24.33 11.11
CA HIS A 49 -11.11 22.94 10.67
C HIS A 49 -10.75 22.78 9.19
N SER A 50 -11.39 23.54 8.29
CA SER A 50 -11.09 23.44 6.86
C SER A 50 -9.64 23.86 6.54
N THR A 51 -9.07 24.81 7.30
CA THR A 51 -7.67 25.25 7.15
C THR A 51 -6.68 24.16 7.59
N THR A 52 -7.02 23.40 8.63
CA THR A 52 -6.24 22.25 9.10
C THR A 52 -6.04 21.24 7.97
N ASP A 53 -7.10 20.92 7.23
CA ASP A 53 -7.04 19.96 6.13
C ASP A 53 -6.14 20.45 4.99
N VAL A 54 -6.14 21.76 4.72
CA VAL A 54 -5.23 22.39 3.77
C VAL A 54 -3.78 22.29 4.25
N PHE A 55 -3.51 22.57 5.53
CA PHE A 55 -2.16 22.44 6.10
C PHE A 55 -1.69 20.99 6.12
N ALA A 56 -2.53 20.03 6.49
CA ALA A 56 -2.21 18.61 6.46
C ALA A 56 -1.85 18.18 5.03
N SER A 57 -2.66 18.56 4.04
CA SER A 57 -2.40 18.29 2.62
C SER A 57 -1.11 18.94 2.13
N THR A 58 -0.80 20.15 2.60
CA THR A 58 0.42 20.88 2.23
C THR A 58 1.65 20.25 2.89
N ALA A 59 1.55 19.85 4.16
CA ALA A 59 2.59 19.15 4.90
C ALA A 59 2.93 17.82 4.23
N VAL A 60 1.91 17.07 3.77
CA VAL A 60 2.09 15.87 2.95
C VAL A 60 2.81 16.20 1.64
N PHE A 61 2.38 17.25 0.91
CA PHE A 61 3.02 17.64 -0.35
C PHE A 61 4.50 18.00 -0.18
N VAL A 62 4.83 18.82 0.82
CA VAL A 62 6.21 19.18 1.16
C VAL A 62 6.99 17.95 1.61
N GLY A 63 6.37 17.10 2.44
CA GLY A 63 6.90 15.82 2.89
C GLY A 63 7.33 14.94 1.71
N ILE A 64 6.46 14.74 0.73
CA ILE A 64 6.76 13.99 -0.50
C ILE A 64 7.93 14.61 -1.28
N TRP A 65 7.94 15.94 -1.42
CA TRP A 65 9.00 16.64 -2.16
C TRP A 65 10.37 16.51 -1.50
N VAL A 66 10.42 16.53 -0.16
CA VAL A 66 11.64 16.32 0.63
C VAL A 66 12.03 14.84 0.67
N ALA A 67 11.06 13.94 0.82
CA ALA A 67 11.27 12.50 0.93
C ALA A 67 11.93 11.89 -0.31
N GLY A 68 11.68 12.45 -1.50
CA GLY A 68 12.32 12.02 -2.74
C GLY A 68 13.80 12.41 -2.90
N ARG A 69 14.40 13.07 -1.90
CA ARG A 69 15.81 13.47 -1.95
C ARG A 69 16.70 12.46 -1.26
N GLU A 70 17.72 12.01 -2.00
CA GLU A 70 18.79 11.18 -1.45
C GLU A 70 19.81 12.06 -0.72
N HIS A 71 20.19 11.67 0.49
CA HIS A 71 21.22 12.35 1.28
C HIS A 71 22.09 11.31 2.00
N PRO A 72 23.43 11.43 1.98
CA PRO A 72 24.33 10.40 2.55
C PRO A 72 24.07 10.09 4.03
N SER A 73 23.71 11.09 4.84
CA SER A 73 23.36 10.90 6.26
C SER A 73 22.02 10.19 6.49
N PHE A 74 21.19 10.05 5.44
CA PHE A 74 19.87 9.43 5.50
C PHE A 74 19.78 8.32 4.44
N PRO A 75 20.43 7.17 4.67
CA PRO A 75 20.51 6.08 3.68
C PRO A 75 19.16 5.44 3.36
N TYR A 76 18.17 5.58 4.26
CA TYR A 76 16.79 5.15 4.02
C TYR A 76 15.92 6.22 3.37
N GLY A 77 16.49 7.37 3.00
CA GLY A 77 15.75 8.53 2.49
C GLY A 77 15.11 9.38 3.60
N LEU A 78 14.51 10.49 3.18
CA LEU A 78 13.87 11.47 4.07
C LEU A 78 12.36 11.24 4.23
N TYR A 79 11.89 10.00 4.10
CA TYR A 79 10.45 9.68 4.14
C TYR A 79 9.78 10.14 5.45
N LYS A 80 10.48 10.05 6.59
CA LYS A 80 9.96 10.53 7.88
C LYS A 80 9.81 12.05 7.98
N ALA A 81 10.33 12.84 7.04
CA ALA A 81 10.11 14.28 7.03
C ALA A 81 8.61 14.62 6.88
N GLU A 82 7.87 13.80 6.14
CA GLU A 82 6.40 13.92 6.04
C GLU A 82 5.74 13.71 7.41
N THR A 83 6.15 12.66 8.13
CA THR A 83 5.67 12.35 9.48
C THR A 83 5.92 13.51 10.45
N VAL A 84 7.11 14.11 10.39
CA VAL A 84 7.46 15.27 11.22
C VAL A 84 6.61 16.48 10.88
N ALA A 85 6.36 16.74 9.59
CA ALA A 85 5.49 17.83 9.17
C ALA A 85 4.03 17.62 9.61
N ALA A 86 3.53 16.38 9.54
CA ALA A 86 2.22 15.99 10.04
C ALA A 86 2.14 16.16 11.57
N LEU A 87 3.19 15.79 12.31
CA LEU A 87 3.27 15.98 13.75
C LEU A 87 3.20 17.46 14.15
N VAL A 88 4.00 18.32 13.51
CA VAL A 88 3.97 19.78 13.77
C VAL A 88 2.59 20.36 13.45
N THR A 89 2.01 19.97 12.31
CA THR A 89 0.66 20.38 11.92
C THR A 89 -0.35 19.96 12.98
N SER A 90 -0.32 18.71 13.43
CA SER A 90 -1.27 18.21 14.43
C SER A 90 -1.24 19.00 15.75
N VAL A 91 -0.06 19.43 16.21
CA VAL A 91 0.07 20.27 17.40
C VAL A 91 -0.56 21.64 17.19
N ALA A 92 -0.31 22.27 16.03
CA ALA A 92 -0.93 23.55 15.70
C ALA A 92 -2.47 23.45 15.66
N VAL A 93 -3.01 22.35 15.14
CA VAL A 93 -4.44 22.06 15.10
C VAL A 93 -5.02 21.91 16.49
N ILE A 94 -4.35 21.16 17.36
CA ILE A 94 -4.78 20.97 18.75
C ILE A 94 -4.80 22.32 19.49
N LEU A 95 -3.77 23.16 19.30
CA LEU A 95 -3.72 24.50 19.88
C LEU A 95 -4.85 25.39 19.36
N ALA A 96 -5.17 25.32 18.07
CA ALA A 96 -6.27 26.07 17.48
C ALA A 96 -7.64 25.58 18.02
N GLY A 97 -7.84 24.26 18.10
CA GLY A 97 -9.01 23.64 18.74
C GLY A 97 -9.19 24.06 20.20
N TYR A 98 -8.08 24.10 20.96
CA TYR A 98 -8.07 24.60 22.33
C TYR A 98 -8.48 26.07 22.41
N GLU A 99 -7.95 26.93 21.52
CA GLU A 99 -8.29 28.35 21.51
C GLU A 99 -9.76 28.60 21.15
N ILE A 100 -10.33 27.86 20.19
CA ILE A 100 -11.77 27.91 19.88
C ILE A 100 -12.59 27.48 21.11
N GLY A 101 -12.20 26.38 21.75
CA GLY A 101 -12.87 25.90 22.96
C GLY A 101 -12.79 26.90 24.12
N ARG A 102 -11.63 27.54 24.29
CA ARG A 102 -11.41 28.61 25.29
C ARG A 102 -12.32 29.80 25.01
N GLN A 103 -12.45 30.24 23.76
CA GLN A 103 -13.34 31.33 23.36
C GLN A 103 -14.82 30.95 23.54
N ALA A 104 -15.19 29.70 23.25
CA ALA A 104 -16.55 29.20 23.47
C ALA A 104 -16.96 29.28 24.95
N VAL A 105 -16.05 28.92 25.86
CA VAL A 105 -16.31 28.90 27.32
C VAL A 105 -16.15 30.29 27.95
N PHE A 106 -15.03 30.96 27.70
CA PHE A 106 -14.63 32.18 28.41
C PHE A 106 -14.76 33.47 27.61
N GLY A 107 -15.02 33.38 26.30
CA GLY A 107 -15.17 34.56 25.44
C GLY A 107 -16.35 35.43 25.87
N VAL A 108 -16.39 36.68 25.42
CA VAL A 108 -17.57 37.53 25.65
C VAL A 108 -18.67 37.09 24.67
N PRO A 109 -19.94 36.92 25.11
CA PRO A 109 -21.03 36.63 24.20
C PRO A 109 -21.23 37.80 23.22
N THR A 110 -20.79 37.61 21.97
CA THR A 110 -21.11 38.49 20.85
C THR A 110 -22.27 37.91 20.07
N MET A 111 -23.15 38.76 19.57
CA MET A 111 -24.22 38.33 18.68
C MET A 111 -23.67 38.39 17.26
N PRO A 112 -23.55 37.25 16.56
CA PRO A 112 -22.92 37.24 15.24
C PRO A 112 -23.79 37.97 14.21
N ASP A 113 -23.16 38.68 13.28
CA ASP A 113 -23.86 39.28 12.15
C ASP A 113 -24.28 38.19 11.15
N VAL A 114 -25.53 37.76 11.30
CA VAL A 114 -26.17 36.72 10.50
C VAL A 114 -26.19 37.09 9.00
N ARG A 115 -26.23 38.39 8.66
CA ARG A 115 -26.28 38.83 7.25
C ARG A 115 -25.01 38.46 6.49
N ILE A 116 -23.89 38.36 7.21
CA ILE A 116 -22.57 38.01 6.67
C ILE A 116 -22.32 36.51 6.85
N ALA A 117 -22.56 35.97 8.05
CA ALA A 117 -22.23 34.59 8.40
C ALA A 117 -23.11 33.55 7.68
N LEU A 118 -24.43 33.78 7.66
CA LEU A 118 -25.40 32.77 7.22
C LEU A 118 -25.27 32.41 5.73
N PRO A 119 -25.16 33.38 4.79
CA PRO A 119 -25.01 33.04 3.38
C PRO A 119 -23.72 32.24 3.12
N VAL A 120 -22.62 32.60 3.79
CA VAL A 120 -21.33 31.93 3.62
C VAL A 120 -21.35 30.52 4.18
N ALA A 121 -21.93 30.31 5.37
CA ALA A 121 -22.11 28.98 5.94
C ALA A 121 -23.00 28.10 5.06
N ALA A 122 -24.11 28.65 4.55
CA ALA A 122 -25.03 27.92 3.67
C ALA A 122 -24.38 27.52 2.34
N ILE A 123 -23.70 28.46 1.68
CA ILE A 123 -22.97 28.19 0.43
C ILE A 123 -21.87 27.16 0.68
N SER A 124 -21.10 27.30 1.76
CA SER A 124 -20.04 26.35 2.11
C SER A 124 -20.58 24.95 2.34
N LEU A 125 -21.70 24.82 3.07
CA LEU A 125 -22.34 23.53 3.31
C LEU A 125 -22.79 22.87 2.00
N VAL A 126 -23.45 23.62 1.11
CA VAL A 126 -23.93 23.10 -0.17
C VAL A 126 -22.76 22.64 -1.05
N ILE A 127 -21.69 23.44 -1.10
CA ILE A 127 -20.48 23.10 -1.86
C ILE A 127 -19.81 21.86 -1.27
N ALA A 128 -19.54 21.83 0.03
CA ALA A 128 -18.83 20.73 0.69
C ALA A 128 -19.61 19.42 0.57
N LEU A 129 -20.91 19.43 0.90
CA LEU A 129 -21.77 18.27 0.81
C LEU A 129 -21.91 17.78 -0.64
N GLY A 130 -22.16 18.70 -1.58
CA GLY A 130 -22.31 18.39 -2.99
C GLY A 130 -21.03 17.81 -3.59
N PHE A 131 -19.88 18.44 -3.33
CA PHE A 131 -18.59 17.97 -3.80
C PHE A 131 -18.20 16.64 -3.15
N GLY A 132 -18.40 16.46 -1.84
CA GLY A 132 -18.18 15.22 -1.12
C GLY A 132 -18.97 14.04 -1.71
N ILE A 133 -20.27 14.23 -2.02
CA ILE A 133 -21.09 13.20 -2.67
C ILE A 133 -20.57 12.87 -4.07
N LEU A 134 -20.22 13.89 -4.87
CA LEU A 134 -19.68 13.70 -6.21
C LEU A 134 -18.34 12.97 -6.19
N GLN A 135 -17.49 13.29 -5.22
CA GLN A 135 -16.19 12.68 -5.03
C GLN A 135 -16.33 11.24 -4.53
N LEU A 136 -17.27 10.95 -3.63
CA LEU A 136 -17.56 9.59 -3.17
C LEU A 136 -18.04 8.71 -4.33
N ARG A 137 -18.93 9.24 -5.18
CA ARG A 137 -19.38 8.55 -6.40
C ARG A 137 -18.21 8.31 -7.36
N ALA A 138 -17.33 9.30 -7.54
CA ALA A 138 -16.15 9.17 -8.38
C ALA A 138 -15.14 8.15 -7.81
N GLY A 139 -14.89 8.17 -6.50
CA GLY A 139 -14.01 7.23 -5.81
C GLY A 139 -14.48 5.79 -5.92
N LYS A 140 -15.79 5.55 -5.84
CA LYS A 140 -16.38 4.22 -6.13
C LYS A 140 -16.23 3.81 -7.60
N ARG A 141 -16.52 4.71 -8.55
CA ARG A 141 -16.43 4.42 -10.00
C ARG A 141 -15.01 4.22 -10.51
N LEU A 142 -14.06 4.98 -9.98
CA LEU A 142 -12.65 4.93 -10.36
C LEU A 142 -11.85 3.92 -9.53
N ASP A 143 -12.49 3.33 -8.52
CA ASP A 143 -11.88 2.49 -7.48
C ASP A 143 -10.61 3.11 -6.88
N SER A 144 -10.74 4.37 -6.45
CA SER A 144 -9.64 5.15 -5.90
C SER A 144 -9.84 5.32 -4.39
N PRO A 145 -9.01 4.68 -3.54
CA PRO A 145 -9.03 4.90 -2.10
C PRO A 145 -8.82 6.37 -1.73
N ALA A 146 -7.89 7.06 -2.41
CA ALA A 146 -7.62 8.48 -2.18
C ALA A 146 -8.85 9.38 -2.39
N LEU A 147 -9.61 9.18 -3.49
CA LEU A 147 -10.85 9.94 -3.71
C LEU A 147 -11.96 9.57 -2.72
N LYS A 148 -11.98 8.33 -2.19
CA LYS A 148 -12.93 7.91 -1.16
C LYS A 148 -12.59 8.54 0.19
N ALA A 149 -11.30 8.70 0.51
CA ALA A 149 -10.82 9.38 1.72
C ALA A 149 -11.14 10.88 1.66
N ASP A 150 -10.71 11.57 0.60
CA ASP A 150 -11.00 12.99 0.35
C ASP A 150 -12.51 13.27 0.41
N ALA A 151 -13.35 12.38 -0.14
CA ALA A 151 -14.81 12.51 -0.03
C ALA A 151 -15.35 12.42 1.40
N ARG A 152 -14.73 11.61 2.28
CA ARG A 152 -15.14 11.51 3.69
C ARG A 152 -14.78 12.78 4.45
N ASP A 153 -13.65 13.40 4.12
CA ASP A 153 -13.22 14.65 4.74
C ASP A 153 -14.22 15.77 4.43
N TYR A 154 -14.66 15.92 3.16
CA TYR A 154 -15.75 16.86 2.81
C TYR A 154 -17.07 16.58 3.53
N LEU A 155 -17.39 15.30 3.75
CA LEU A 155 -18.60 14.94 4.49
C LEU A 155 -18.46 15.29 5.98
N ALA A 156 -17.28 15.12 6.57
CA ALA A 156 -16.99 15.53 7.94
C ALA A 156 -17.04 17.06 8.10
N ASP A 157 -16.42 17.82 7.19
CA ASP A 157 -16.49 19.29 7.15
C ASP A 157 -17.94 19.77 7.03
N SER A 158 -18.75 19.08 6.20
CA SER A 158 -20.17 19.42 6.06
C SER A 158 -20.97 19.22 7.35
N LEU A 159 -20.59 18.27 8.20
CA LEU A 159 -21.23 18.07 9.51
C LEU A 159 -20.88 19.22 10.47
N SER A 160 -19.61 19.63 10.52
CA SER A 160 -19.18 20.80 11.29
C SER A 160 -19.89 22.07 10.82
N THR A 161 -19.90 22.30 9.50
CA THR A 161 -20.58 23.46 8.89
C THR A 161 -22.09 23.45 9.16
N ALA A 162 -22.73 22.27 9.20
CA ALA A 162 -24.15 22.15 9.53
C ALA A 162 -24.45 22.59 10.97
N VAL A 163 -23.57 22.28 11.94
CA VAL A 163 -23.69 22.76 13.33
C VAL A 163 -23.66 24.28 13.37
N VAL A 164 -22.74 24.91 12.62
CA VAL A 164 -22.67 26.37 12.48
C VAL A 164 -23.92 26.94 11.81
N LEU A 165 -24.40 26.32 10.74
CA LEU A 165 -25.57 26.80 10.02
C LEU A 165 -26.82 26.78 10.91
N ILE A 166 -27.01 25.71 11.68
CA ILE A 166 -28.11 25.60 12.65
C ILE A 166 -27.99 26.69 13.72
N SER A 167 -26.79 26.97 14.23
CA SER A 167 -26.58 28.02 15.23
C SER A 167 -26.99 29.39 14.68
N LEU A 168 -26.57 29.72 13.46
CA LEU A 168 -26.85 30.99 12.80
C LEU A 168 -28.32 31.17 12.44
N LEU A 169 -29.04 30.10 12.10
CA LEU A 169 -30.48 30.14 11.82
C LEU A 169 -31.33 30.46 13.06
N LEU A 170 -30.82 30.16 14.26
CA LEU A 170 -31.53 30.41 15.51
C LEU A 170 -31.31 31.83 16.06
N VAL A 171 -30.26 32.54 15.59
CA VAL A 171 -29.95 33.91 16.03
C VAL A 171 -31.08 34.91 15.71
N PRO A 172 -31.71 34.92 14.52
CA PRO A 172 -32.87 35.78 14.24
C PRO A 172 -34.10 35.49 15.12
N LEU A 173 -34.19 34.28 15.68
CA LEU A 173 -35.27 33.89 16.61
C LEU A 173 -34.98 34.31 18.06
N GLY A 174 -33.86 35.00 18.31
CA GLY A 174 -33.44 35.48 19.62
C GLY A 174 -32.55 34.52 20.41
N TYR A 175 -32.21 33.35 19.85
CA TYR A 175 -31.36 32.36 20.52
C TYR A 175 -29.91 32.48 20.06
N ASN A 176 -29.03 33.00 20.91
CA ASN A 176 -27.59 33.02 20.64
C ASN A 176 -26.91 31.75 21.19
N ILE A 177 -26.88 30.71 20.35
CA ILE A 177 -26.17 29.46 20.66
C ILE A 177 -24.82 29.33 19.94
N ASP A 178 -24.28 30.43 19.39
CA ASP A 178 -23.03 30.42 18.62
C ASP A 178 -21.86 29.87 19.44
N LYS A 179 -21.77 30.23 20.73
CA LYS A 179 -20.78 29.66 21.66
C LYS A 179 -20.91 28.14 21.85
N ILE A 180 -22.13 27.62 21.93
CA ILE A 180 -22.36 26.18 22.08
C ILE A 180 -21.93 25.47 20.81
N ALA A 181 -22.29 26.02 19.65
CA ALA A 181 -21.84 25.52 18.36
C ALA A 181 -20.32 25.58 18.21
N ALA A 182 -19.67 26.68 18.61
CA ALA A 182 -18.21 26.81 18.63
C ALA A 182 -17.56 25.76 19.54
N GLY A 183 -18.14 25.47 20.70
CA GLY A 183 -17.68 24.41 21.59
C GLY A 183 -17.78 23.01 20.96
N ILE A 184 -18.89 22.72 20.26
CA ILE A 184 -19.05 21.45 19.52
C ILE A 184 -18.01 21.35 18.40
N VAL A 185 -17.81 22.41 17.62
CA VAL A 185 -16.80 22.46 16.54
C VAL A 185 -15.39 22.30 17.11
N ALA A 186 -15.09 22.93 18.25
CA ALA A 186 -13.80 22.76 18.94
C ALA A 186 -13.53 21.29 19.30
N LEU A 187 -14.55 20.54 19.74
CA LEU A 187 -14.40 19.11 20.02
C LEU A 187 -14.07 18.32 18.75
N PHE A 188 -14.69 18.64 17.61
CA PHE A 188 -14.36 17.99 16.33
C PHE A 188 -12.92 18.31 15.88
N VAL A 189 -12.51 19.58 15.99
CA VAL A 189 -11.14 20.00 15.64
C VAL A 189 -10.11 19.33 16.56
N LEU A 190 -10.35 19.31 17.87
CA LEU A 190 -9.47 18.64 18.84
C LEU A 190 -9.37 17.14 18.58
N TYR A 191 -10.49 16.47 18.33
CA TYR A 191 -10.51 15.05 18.00
C TYR A 191 -9.69 14.75 16.75
N ALA A 192 -9.89 15.51 15.67
CA ALA A 192 -9.13 15.37 14.43
C ALA A 192 -7.63 15.63 14.64
N GLY A 193 -7.28 16.69 15.37
CA GLY A 193 -5.89 17.02 15.71
C GLY A 193 -5.20 15.93 16.54
N ILE A 194 -5.88 15.39 17.56
CA ILE A 194 -5.37 14.29 18.40
C ILE A 194 -5.18 13.02 17.57
N GLN A 195 -6.13 12.69 16.69
CA GLN A 195 -6.01 11.51 15.83
C GLN A 195 -4.81 11.64 14.88
N LEU A 196 -4.63 12.82 14.25
CA LEU A 196 -3.47 13.11 13.41
C LEU A 196 -2.15 13.02 14.20
N PHE A 197 -2.13 13.53 15.44
CA PHE A 197 -0.98 13.43 16.33
C PHE A 197 -0.63 11.97 16.65
N ILE A 198 -1.61 11.16 17.04
CA ILE A 198 -1.42 9.75 17.37
C ILE A 198 -0.87 8.99 16.16
N ASP A 199 -1.42 9.24 14.97
CA ASP A 199 -0.98 8.54 13.75
C ASP A 199 0.44 8.95 13.34
N ALA A 200 0.80 10.23 13.48
CA ALA A 200 2.17 10.69 13.27
C ALA A 200 3.16 10.11 14.30
N VAL A 201 2.77 10.00 15.57
CA VAL A 201 3.59 9.36 16.62
C VAL A 201 3.77 7.87 16.35
N LYS A 202 2.70 7.15 15.95
CA LYS A 202 2.81 5.74 15.56
C LYS A 202 3.80 5.53 14.42
N ASP A 203 3.72 6.36 13.39
CA ASP A 203 4.65 6.29 12.25
C ASP A 203 6.10 6.61 12.69
N LEU A 204 6.28 7.56 13.62
CA LEU A 204 7.60 7.84 14.20
C LEU A 204 8.16 6.65 15.00
N LEU A 205 7.29 5.92 15.70
CA LEU A 205 7.59 4.71 16.48
C LEU A 205 7.69 3.42 15.64
N ASP A 206 7.75 3.52 14.30
CA ASP A 206 7.85 2.38 13.39
C ASP A 206 6.65 1.41 13.48
N ALA A 207 5.43 1.95 13.60
CA ALA A 207 4.23 1.12 13.56
C ALA A 207 4.13 0.31 12.26
N ALA A 208 3.62 -0.92 12.39
CA ALA A 208 3.42 -1.84 11.29
C ALA A 208 2.46 -1.30 10.22
N ILE A 209 2.58 -1.83 9.00
CA ILE A 209 1.66 -1.53 7.90
C ILE A 209 0.27 -2.11 8.18
N ASP A 210 -0.72 -1.74 7.36
CA ASP A 210 -2.06 -2.30 7.48
C ASP A 210 -2.06 -3.81 7.20
N ARG A 211 -2.93 -4.54 7.91
CA ARG A 211 -3.02 -6.01 7.81
C ARG A 211 -3.34 -6.52 6.41
N GLU A 212 -4.07 -5.74 5.60
CA GLU A 212 -4.44 -6.18 4.26
C GLU A 212 -3.21 -6.18 3.34
N THR A 213 -2.39 -5.12 3.39
CA THR A 213 -1.13 -5.03 2.66
C THR A 213 -0.12 -6.07 3.16
N GLU A 214 0.02 -6.22 4.48
CA GLU A 214 0.86 -7.26 5.08
C GLU A 214 0.52 -8.66 4.56
N TRP A 215 -0.76 -9.06 4.58
CA TRP A 215 -1.17 -10.36 4.08
C TRP A 215 -0.93 -10.53 2.58
N LYS A 216 -1.12 -9.50 1.76
CA LYS A 216 -0.81 -9.58 0.32
C LYS A 216 0.67 -9.85 0.07
N ILE A 217 1.56 -9.19 0.82
CA ILE A 217 3.01 -9.41 0.69
C ILE A 217 3.38 -10.82 1.16
N ILE A 218 2.87 -11.25 2.33
CA ILE A 218 3.13 -12.60 2.85
C ILE A 218 2.67 -13.66 1.83
N GLN A 219 1.46 -13.52 1.29
CA GLN A 219 0.95 -14.45 0.28
C GLN A 219 1.78 -14.45 -1.00
N TYR A 220 2.26 -13.29 -1.44
CA TYR A 220 3.16 -13.20 -2.59
C TYR A 220 4.46 -13.98 -2.34
N VAL A 221 5.08 -13.76 -1.18
CA VAL A 221 6.33 -14.40 -0.76
C VAL A 221 6.16 -15.91 -0.58
N GLU A 222 5.11 -16.39 0.07
CA GLU A 222 4.87 -17.84 0.27
C GLU A 222 4.54 -18.59 -1.04
N ASN A 223 4.04 -17.86 -2.05
CA ASN A 223 3.82 -18.42 -3.38
C ASN A 223 5.08 -18.43 -4.25
N TYR A 224 6.16 -17.77 -3.82
CA TYR A 224 7.42 -17.75 -4.56
C TYR A 224 8.04 -19.16 -4.62
N PRO A 225 8.67 -19.54 -5.75
CA PRO A 225 9.40 -20.81 -5.85
C PRO A 225 10.44 -20.95 -4.73
N ARG A 226 10.59 -22.17 -4.20
CA ARG A 226 11.54 -22.55 -3.12
C ARG A 226 11.30 -21.94 -1.74
N ILE A 227 10.37 -21.01 -1.61
CA ILE A 227 9.94 -20.54 -0.29
C ILE A 227 8.93 -21.53 0.27
N SER A 228 9.27 -22.07 1.43
CA SER A 228 8.41 -22.97 2.19
C SER A 228 7.35 -22.19 2.97
N LYS A 229 7.80 -21.14 3.66
CA LYS A 229 6.98 -20.38 4.61
C LYS A 229 7.66 -19.06 4.97
N VAL A 230 6.87 -18.04 5.27
CA VAL A 230 7.36 -16.84 5.95
C VAL A 230 7.44 -17.11 7.46
N LYS A 231 8.65 -17.05 8.03
CA LYS A 231 8.90 -17.30 9.45
C LYS A 231 8.56 -16.08 10.30
N LYS A 232 8.99 -14.90 9.87
CA LYS A 232 8.71 -13.62 10.52
C LYS A 232 8.52 -12.55 9.46
N PHE A 233 7.62 -11.62 9.74
CA PHE A 233 7.36 -10.45 8.92
C PHE A 233 7.39 -9.24 9.84
N PHE A 234 8.36 -8.36 9.64
CA PHE A 234 8.39 -7.05 10.28
C PHE A 234 8.16 -6.00 9.21
N SER A 235 7.36 -5.01 9.55
CA SER A 235 7.11 -3.88 8.68
C SER A 235 7.10 -2.61 9.50
N ARG A 236 7.40 -1.50 8.84
CA ARG A 236 7.31 -0.17 9.42
C ARG A 236 6.85 0.82 8.37
N ASN A 237 5.99 1.74 8.78
CA ASN A 237 5.66 2.89 7.97
C ASN A 237 6.81 3.91 7.96
N ALA A 238 6.86 4.69 6.89
CA ALA A 238 7.74 5.82 6.74
C ALA A 238 7.08 6.83 5.79
N GLY A 239 6.30 7.77 6.33
CA GLY A 239 5.75 8.90 5.55
C GLY A 239 5.00 8.48 4.28
N GLY A 240 3.92 7.72 4.44
CA GLY A 240 3.11 7.21 3.32
C GLY A 240 3.77 6.10 2.49
N ARG A 241 5.00 5.71 2.81
CA ARG A 241 5.71 4.53 2.29
C ARG A 241 5.91 3.51 3.40
N TYR A 242 6.44 2.34 3.05
CA TYR A 242 6.77 1.31 4.03
C TYR A 242 8.02 0.52 3.67
N LEU A 243 8.63 -0.05 4.70
CA LEU A 243 9.78 -0.93 4.63
C LEU A 243 9.39 -2.28 5.23
N VAL A 244 9.93 -3.37 4.69
CA VAL A 244 9.69 -4.73 5.21
C VAL A 244 10.99 -5.47 5.41
N ASP A 245 11.07 -6.20 6.53
CA ASP A 245 12.09 -7.18 6.85
C ASP A 245 11.38 -8.54 6.98
N ILE A 246 11.73 -9.50 6.12
CA ILE A 246 11.04 -10.78 6.02
C ILE A 246 12.04 -11.91 6.23
N ASP A 247 11.81 -12.73 7.26
CA ASP A 247 12.55 -13.97 7.46
C ASP A 247 11.81 -15.09 6.72
N VAL A 248 12.46 -15.73 5.75
CA VAL A 248 11.86 -16.78 4.91
C VAL A 248 12.55 -18.12 5.13
N ILE A 249 11.78 -19.21 5.07
CA ILE A 249 12.33 -20.57 5.11
C ILE A 249 12.45 -21.10 3.68
N LEU A 250 13.64 -21.53 3.28
CA LEU A 250 13.89 -22.13 1.97
C LEU A 250 14.18 -23.63 2.05
N HIS A 251 13.82 -24.35 0.99
CA HIS A 251 14.15 -25.77 0.78
C HIS A 251 15.50 -25.97 0.07
N THR A 252 16.50 -25.12 0.34
CA THR A 252 17.85 -25.31 -0.22
C THR A 252 18.92 -25.13 0.85
N PRO A 253 19.86 -26.09 0.97
CA PRO A 253 21.02 -25.93 1.84
C PRO A 253 22.08 -25.00 1.22
N SER A 254 21.94 -24.62 -0.05
CA SER A 254 22.92 -23.80 -0.77
C SER A 254 22.75 -22.32 -0.43
N HIS A 255 23.71 -21.75 0.30
CA HIS A 255 23.77 -20.31 0.59
C HIS A 255 23.70 -19.45 -0.67
N LYS A 256 24.41 -19.85 -1.74
CA LYS A 256 24.42 -19.12 -3.01
C LYS A 256 23.03 -19.04 -3.66
N ILE A 257 22.25 -20.11 -3.57
CA ILE A 257 20.88 -20.14 -4.12
C ILE A 257 19.95 -19.33 -3.21
N ALA A 258 20.13 -19.44 -1.90
CA ALA A 258 19.36 -18.67 -0.93
C ALA A 258 19.52 -17.16 -1.14
N ASP A 259 20.75 -16.68 -1.33
CA ASP A 259 21.05 -15.28 -1.63
C ASP A 259 20.43 -14.86 -2.97
N LEU A 260 20.59 -15.70 -4.02
CA LEU A 260 20.01 -15.42 -5.33
C LEU A 260 18.47 -15.29 -5.30
N VAL A 261 17.80 -16.12 -4.51
CA VAL A 261 16.34 -16.08 -4.32
C VAL A 261 15.94 -14.85 -3.51
N ALA A 262 16.69 -14.53 -2.46
CA ALA A 262 16.46 -13.35 -1.63
C ALA A 262 16.57 -12.06 -2.46
N ASP A 263 17.68 -11.84 -3.16
CA ASP A 263 17.94 -10.63 -3.96
C ASP A 263 16.84 -10.40 -5.02
N ARG A 264 16.42 -11.46 -5.72
CA ARG A 264 15.34 -11.36 -6.71
C ARG A 264 14.01 -11.01 -6.08
N LEU A 265 13.69 -11.65 -4.96
CA LEU A 265 12.44 -11.39 -4.28
C LEU A 265 12.39 -9.95 -3.77
N GLU A 266 13.52 -9.40 -3.30
CA GLU A 266 13.63 -7.98 -2.93
C GLU A 266 13.28 -7.06 -4.12
N GLU A 267 13.89 -7.29 -5.29
CA GLU A 267 13.60 -6.52 -6.51
C GLU A 267 12.14 -6.65 -6.99
N GLU A 268 11.61 -7.88 -7.00
CA GLU A 268 10.24 -8.16 -7.46
C GLU A 268 9.20 -7.53 -6.53
N LEU A 269 9.43 -7.53 -5.22
CA LEU A 269 8.54 -6.90 -4.24
C LEU A 269 8.44 -5.39 -4.45
N LEU A 270 9.55 -4.71 -4.76
CA LEU A 270 9.55 -3.26 -5.03
C LEU A 270 8.74 -2.91 -6.29
N VAL A 271 8.70 -3.80 -7.28
CA VAL A 271 7.92 -3.62 -8.52
C VAL A 271 6.44 -3.89 -8.30
N GLU A 272 6.10 -4.96 -7.58
CA GLU A 272 4.72 -5.39 -7.35
C GLU A 272 3.99 -4.49 -6.34
N PHE A 273 4.73 -3.91 -5.38
CA PHE A 273 4.18 -3.08 -4.30
C PHE A 273 4.72 -1.65 -4.36
N PRO A 274 4.08 -0.71 -5.08
CA PRO A 274 4.59 0.65 -5.29
C PRO A 274 4.81 1.50 -4.03
N GLY A 275 4.16 1.13 -2.92
CA GLY A 275 4.34 1.78 -1.61
C GLY A 275 5.57 1.29 -0.85
N LEU A 276 6.13 0.14 -1.25
CA LEU A 276 7.33 -0.45 -0.67
C LEU A 276 8.57 0.26 -1.20
N VAL A 277 9.39 0.78 -0.30
CA VAL A 277 10.66 1.46 -0.69
C VAL A 277 11.89 0.64 -0.36
N LEU A 278 11.77 -0.34 0.53
CA LEU A 278 12.82 -1.29 0.84
C LEU A 278 12.22 -2.62 1.28
N ALA A 279 12.63 -3.70 0.63
CA ALA A 279 12.47 -5.06 1.12
C ALA A 279 13.83 -5.60 1.55
N ARG A 280 13.85 -6.30 2.68
CA ARG A 280 15.01 -7.10 3.08
C ARG A 280 14.56 -8.52 3.38
N ILE A 281 15.13 -9.49 2.68
CA ILE A 281 14.81 -10.90 2.81
C ILE A 281 15.97 -11.60 3.55
N ARG A 282 15.67 -12.24 4.67
CA ARG A 282 16.62 -13.05 5.42
C ARG A 282 16.33 -14.53 5.19
N PRO A 283 17.14 -15.23 4.39
CA PRO A 283 16.95 -16.64 4.15
C PRO A 283 17.35 -17.46 5.38
N HIS A 284 16.49 -18.39 5.76
CA HIS A 284 16.79 -19.46 6.70
C HIS A 284 16.60 -20.80 6.01
N TYR A 285 17.57 -21.69 6.17
CA TYR A 285 17.38 -23.09 5.81
C TYR A 285 16.65 -23.80 6.94
N ALA A 286 15.56 -24.47 6.60
CA ALA A 286 15.05 -25.57 7.42
C ALA A 286 15.20 -26.84 6.59
N PRO A 287 15.88 -27.87 7.09
CA PRO A 287 15.93 -29.15 6.40
C PRO A 287 14.50 -29.66 6.22
N GLY A 288 14.04 -29.68 4.97
CA GLY A 288 12.85 -30.44 4.61
C GLY A 288 13.19 -31.93 4.70
N GLU A 289 12.23 -32.76 5.10
CA GLU A 289 12.40 -34.22 4.98
C GLU A 289 12.49 -34.66 3.51
N PHE A 290 11.91 -33.87 2.60
CA PHE A 290 11.78 -34.21 1.18
C PHE A 290 12.08 -33.01 0.28
N MET A 291 12.57 -33.30 -0.93
CA MET A 291 12.75 -32.37 -2.04
C MET A 291 12.02 -32.89 -3.29
N LYS A 292 11.64 -31.99 -4.19
CA LYS A 292 11.02 -32.32 -5.48
C LYS A 292 12.02 -32.29 -6.62
N ARG A 293 12.26 -33.45 -7.23
CA ARG A 293 13.08 -33.63 -8.43
C ARG A 293 12.20 -33.70 -9.67
N VAL A 294 12.57 -32.95 -10.71
CA VAL A 294 11.90 -33.00 -12.01
C VAL A 294 12.85 -33.53 -13.08
N THR A 295 12.43 -34.57 -13.79
CA THR A 295 13.23 -35.22 -14.83
C THR A 295 12.44 -35.26 -16.15
N PRO A 296 12.98 -34.76 -17.27
CA PRO A 296 12.31 -34.85 -18.57
C PRO A 296 12.39 -36.30 -19.09
N VAL A 297 11.27 -36.90 -19.47
CA VAL A 297 11.21 -38.32 -19.93
C VAL A 297 10.46 -38.46 -21.25
N LYS A 298 10.82 -39.46 -22.05
CA LYS A 298 10.20 -39.72 -23.36
C LYS A 298 8.78 -40.29 -23.23
N SER A 299 8.54 -41.10 -22.20
CA SER A 299 7.24 -41.70 -21.86
C SER A 299 7.16 -41.92 -20.34
N PRO A 300 5.96 -42.15 -19.77
CA PRO A 300 5.87 -42.78 -18.45
C PRO A 300 6.68 -44.07 -18.49
N ASP A 301 7.61 -44.25 -17.55
CA ASP A 301 8.59 -45.35 -17.49
C ASP A 301 9.66 -45.41 -18.60
N GLY A 302 9.78 -44.34 -19.40
CA GLY A 302 10.75 -44.22 -20.48
C GLY A 302 12.12 -43.67 -20.05
N GLU A 303 13.04 -43.64 -21.00
CA GLU A 303 14.34 -42.98 -20.81
C GLU A 303 14.21 -41.46 -20.69
N MET A 304 15.23 -40.83 -20.11
CA MET A 304 15.37 -39.39 -20.07
C MET A 304 15.33 -38.79 -21.50
N SER A 305 14.60 -37.69 -21.66
CA SER A 305 14.58 -36.93 -22.90
C SER A 305 15.84 -36.05 -23.02
N LEU A 306 16.51 -36.09 -24.16
CA LEU A 306 17.65 -35.22 -24.47
C LEU A 306 17.24 -33.75 -24.64
N HIS A 307 16.01 -33.51 -25.09
CA HIS A 307 15.48 -32.17 -25.29
C HIS A 307 14.52 -31.82 -24.16
N PHE A 308 14.96 -30.92 -23.27
CA PHE A 308 14.19 -30.52 -22.10
C PHE A 308 12.83 -29.91 -22.44
N ALA A 309 12.80 -28.84 -23.25
CA ALA A 309 11.56 -28.13 -23.55
C ALA A 309 10.58 -28.92 -24.42
N SER A 310 11.07 -29.86 -25.24
CA SER A 310 10.26 -30.71 -26.10
C SER A 310 9.99 -32.09 -25.51
N ALA A 311 10.39 -32.33 -24.25
CA ALA A 311 10.11 -33.60 -23.58
C ALA A 311 8.60 -33.83 -23.52
N PRO A 312 8.07 -35.00 -23.96
CA PRO A 312 6.64 -35.25 -23.94
C PRO A 312 6.09 -35.35 -22.52
N TRP A 313 6.91 -35.80 -21.57
CA TRP A 313 6.55 -36.01 -20.18
C TRP A 313 7.64 -35.48 -19.23
N PHE A 314 7.22 -35.15 -18.01
CA PHE A 314 8.11 -34.87 -16.88
C PHE A 314 7.77 -35.81 -15.73
N LEU A 315 8.77 -36.53 -15.25
CA LEU A 315 8.68 -37.26 -13.99
C LEU A 315 8.92 -36.26 -12.84
N VAL A 316 7.99 -36.24 -11.90
CA VAL A 316 8.08 -35.47 -10.65
C VAL A 316 8.23 -36.46 -9.50
N GLU A 317 9.40 -36.46 -8.86
CA GLU A 317 9.70 -37.33 -7.72
C GLU A 317 9.76 -36.50 -6.44
N THR A 318 9.15 -37.02 -5.37
CA THR A 318 9.38 -36.52 -4.01
C THR A 318 10.40 -37.45 -3.37
N VAL A 319 11.63 -36.97 -3.24
CA VAL A 319 12.77 -37.74 -2.71
C VAL A 319 13.17 -37.18 -1.36
N THR A 320 13.66 -38.03 -0.45
CA THR A 320 14.26 -37.55 0.80
C THR A 320 15.39 -36.58 0.51
N THR A 321 15.66 -35.59 1.37
CA THR A 321 16.72 -34.59 1.16
C THR A 321 18.13 -35.20 1.05
N GLU A 322 18.35 -36.40 1.57
CA GLU A 322 19.60 -37.16 1.37
C GLU A 322 19.67 -37.88 0.00
N GLY A 323 18.61 -37.79 -0.80
CA GLY A 323 18.48 -38.44 -2.11
C GLY A 323 18.33 -39.97 -2.06
N ARG A 324 18.15 -40.56 -0.88
CA ARG A 324 18.19 -42.02 -0.67
C ARG A 324 16.89 -42.75 -0.96
N GLU A 325 15.74 -42.11 -0.74
CA GLU A 325 14.44 -42.77 -0.88
C GLU A 325 13.44 -41.92 -1.68
N VAL A 326 12.78 -42.54 -2.66
CA VAL A 326 11.68 -41.92 -3.43
C VAL A 326 10.36 -42.25 -2.74
N LYS A 327 9.66 -41.25 -2.19
CA LYS A 327 8.36 -41.44 -1.52
C LYS A 327 7.17 -41.41 -2.48
N LYS A 328 7.25 -40.57 -3.52
CA LYS A 328 6.17 -40.40 -4.49
C LYS A 328 6.74 -40.16 -5.88
N ARG A 329 6.13 -40.79 -6.90
CA ARG A 329 6.38 -40.54 -8.32
C ARG A 329 5.10 -40.14 -9.01
N GLU A 330 5.17 -39.13 -9.86
CA GLU A 330 4.05 -38.66 -10.66
C GLU A 330 4.55 -38.26 -12.05
N PHE A 331 3.88 -38.75 -13.10
CA PHE A 331 4.18 -38.38 -14.47
C PHE A 331 3.23 -37.30 -14.93
N VAL A 332 3.79 -36.18 -15.40
CA VAL A 332 3.03 -35.02 -15.85
C VAL A 332 3.30 -34.80 -17.32
N GLU A 333 2.24 -34.81 -18.14
CA GLU A 333 2.36 -34.54 -19.58
C GLU A 333 2.74 -33.07 -19.83
N ASN A 334 3.69 -32.86 -20.74
CA ASN A 334 4.11 -31.52 -21.12
C ASN A 334 3.05 -30.82 -21.98
N ARG A 335 2.32 -29.90 -21.33
CA ARG A 335 1.25 -29.08 -21.95
C ARG A 335 1.73 -28.21 -23.12
N TYR A 336 3.03 -27.97 -23.24
CA TYR A 336 3.62 -27.08 -24.23
C TYR A 336 4.58 -27.80 -25.19
N LYS A 337 4.54 -29.14 -25.25
CA LYS A 337 5.42 -29.94 -26.12
C LYS A 337 5.34 -29.54 -27.60
N ASP A 338 4.16 -29.13 -28.06
CA ASP A 338 3.88 -28.75 -29.46
C ASP A 338 3.90 -27.23 -29.70
N ALA A 339 4.29 -26.42 -28.72
CA ALA A 339 4.29 -24.97 -28.88
C ALA A 339 5.34 -24.51 -29.92
N GLU A 340 4.90 -23.83 -30.98
CA GLU A 340 5.77 -23.38 -32.08
C GLU A 340 6.73 -22.24 -31.68
N LYS A 341 6.33 -21.38 -30.73
CA LYS A 341 7.10 -20.21 -30.31
C LYS A 341 7.26 -20.14 -28.80
N LYS A 342 8.43 -19.67 -28.33
CA LYS A 342 8.76 -19.46 -26.91
C LYS A 342 8.54 -20.70 -26.03
N LYS A 343 8.67 -21.91 -26.61
CA LYS A 343 8.44 -23.19 -25.92
C LYS A 343 9.18 -23.28 -24.59
N GLY A 344 10.48 -22.95 -24.58
CA GLY A 344 11.30 -22.98 -23.37
C GLY A 344 10.76 -22.08 -22.25
N LEU A 345 10.30 -20.86 -22.58
CA LEU A 345 9.73 -19.95 -21.58
C LEU A 345 8.41 -20.49 -21.01
N LEU A 346 7.54 -21.04 -21.86
CA LEU A 346 6.25 -21.61 -21.44
C LEU A 346 6.44 -22.83 -20.54
N VAL A 347 7.32 -23.76 -20.94
CA VAL A 347 7.66 -24.96 -20.16
C VAL A 347 8.29 -24.57 -18.82
N GLY A 348 9.29 -23.67 -18.82
CA GLY A 348 9.94 -23.23 -17.59
C GLY A 348 8.95 -22.62 -16.60
N ARG A 349 8.09 -21.68 -17.04
CA ARG A 349 7.08 -21.06 -16.17
C ARG A 349 6.06 -22.05 -15.63
N TRP A 350 5.72 -23.06 -16.43
CA TRP A 350 4.80 -24.10 -16.01
C TRP A 350 5.43 -25.02 -14.97
N LEU A 351 6.67 -25.45 -15.18
CA LEU A 351 7.38 -26.30 -14.23
C LEU A 351 7.63 -25.60 -12.90
N LEU A 352 7.88 -24.28 -12.87
CA LEU A 352 8.00 -23.51 -11.63
C LEU A 352 6.77 -23.61 -10.73
N LYS A 353 5.57 -23.83 -11.29
CA LYS A 353 4.34 -24.03 -10.51
C LYS A 353 4.35 -25.34 -9.73
N LEU A 354 5.16 -26.32 -10.14
CA LEU A 354 5.35 -27.57 -9.41
C LEU A 354 6.25 -27.39 -8.18
N LYS A 355 6.89 -26.21 -8.04
CA LYS A 355 7.90 -25.87 -7.04
C LYS A 355 9.02 -26.92 -6.99
N PRO A 356 9.75 -27.15 -8.11
CA PRO A 356 10.86 -28.11 -8.12
C PRO A 356 12.05 -27.57 -7.35
N ASP A 357 12.70 -28.43 -6.59
CA ASP A 357 13.96 -28.14 -5.92
C ASP A 357 15.16 -28.43 -6.81
N GLU A 358 15.04 -29.45 -7.66
CA GLU A 358 16.08 -29.79 -8.61
C GLU A 358 15.48 -30.31 -9.91
N VAL A 359 16.25 -30.15 -10.97
CA VAL A 359 15.94 -30.64 -12.30
C VAL A 359 17.10 -31.51 -12.76
N MET A 360 16.82 -32.78 -13.00
CA MET A 360 17.80 -33.72 -13.51
C MET A 360 17.78 -33.68 -15.04
N THR A 361 18.85 -33.16 -15.65
CA THR A 361 18.88 -32.93 -17.10
C THR A 361 20.31 -32.92 -17.65
N ASN A 362 20.46 -33.41 -18.88
CA ASN A 362 21.71 -33.30 -19.65
C ASN A 362 21.81 -31.99 -20.46
N ALA A 363 20.69 -31.30 -20.66
CA ALA A 363 20.69 -30.06 -21.42
C ALA A 363 21.26 -28.91 -20.57
N ARG A 364 22.16 -28.09 -21.14
CA ARG A 364 22.75 -26.93 -20.46
C ARG A 364 22.22 -25.58 -20.96
N ASP A 365 21.75 -25.52 -22.21
CA ASP A 365 21.54 -24.23 -22.90
C ASP A 365 20.10 -23.96 -23.36
N SER A 366 19.09 -24.41 -22.59
CA SER A 366 17.69 -24.11 -22.92
C SER A 366 17.14 -22.93 -22.12
N VAL A 367 16.33 -22.08 -22.75
CA VAL A 367 15.63 -20.95 -22.08
C VAL A 367 14.83 -21.42 -20.86
N ALA A 368 14.27 -22.64 -20.90
CA ALA A 368 13.56 -23.22 -19.76
C ALA A 368 14.48 -23.48 -18.57
N ILE A 369 15.65 -24.06 -18.84
CA ILE A 369 16.66 -24.40 -17.84
C ILE A 369 17.25 -23.12 -17.24
N GLU A 370 17.52 -22.13 -18.08
CA GLU A 370 18.01 -20.83 -17.60
C GLU A 370 16.96 -20.16 -16.71
N LEU A 371 15.67 -20.20 -17.06
CA LEU A 371 14.59 -19.69 -16.21
C LEU A 371 14.50 -20.43 -14.86
N LEU A 372 14.60 -21.76 -14.87
CA LEU A 372 14.54 -22.61 -13.68
C LEU A 372 15.74 -22.32 -12.76
N LYS A 373 16.96 -22.33 -13.31
CA LYS A 373 18.20 -22.00 -12.60
C LYS A 373 18.15 -20.60 -12.00
N ASN A 374 17.64 -19.64 -12.76
CA ASN A 374 17.42 -18.28 -12.30
C ASN A 374 16.40 -18.23 -11.16
N SER A 375 15.36 -19.04 -11.17
CA SER A 375 14.43 -19.18 -10.04
C SER A 375 15.00 -20.02 -8.88
N GLY A 376 16.32 -20.25 -8.90
CA GLY A 376 17.09 -20.98 -7.92
C GLY A 376 17.12 -22.49 -8.12
N VAL A 377 16.39 -23.10 -9.05
CA VAL A 377 16.28 -24.57 -9.19
C VAL A 377 17.65 -25.21 -9.48
N GLU A 378 18.03 -26.24 -8.73
CA GLU A 378 19.34 -26.89 -8.92
C GLU A 378 19.34 -27.76 -10.18
N LEU A 379 20.45 -27.75 -10.91
CA LEU A 379 20.61 -28.61 -12.09
C LEU A 379 21.53 -29.76 -11.71
N VAL A 380 20.98 -30.97 -11.72
CA VAL A 380 21.72 -32.19 -11.41
C VAL A 380 21.94 -32.98 -12.70
N GLN A 381 23.18 -33.41 -12.92
CA GLN A 381 23.49 -34.30 -14.03
C GLN A 381 23.25 -35.75 -13.60
N PRO A 382 22.61 -36.58 -14.44
CA PRO A 382 22.47 -38.00 -14.15
C PRO A 382 23.84 -38.66 -14.02
N SER A 383 23.98 -39.51 -13.00
CA SER A 383 25.15 -40.36 -12.81
C SER A 383 25.18 -41.47 -13.88
N SER A 384 26.01 -41.25 -14.91
CA SER A 384 26.36 -42.16 -16.02
C SER A 384 25.37 -42.26 -17.22
N PRO A 385 25.88 -42.36 -18.47
CA PRO A 385 25.08 -42.14 -19.68
C PRO A 385 24.26 -43.35 -20.19
N THR A 386 24.25 -44.51 -19.52
CA THR A 386 23.86 -45.77 -20.21
C THR A 386 22.78 -46.63 -19.56
N SER A 387 22.29 -46.37 -18.34
CA SER A 387 21.15 -47.16 -17.83
C SER A 387 20.46 -46.53 -16.62
N THR A 388 19.78 -45.40 -16.81
CA THR A 388 18.71 -45.04 -15.86
C THR A 388 17.39 -45.37 -16.54
N LYS A 389 17.03 -46.67 -16.53
CA LYS A 389 15.60 -46.99 -16.51
C LYS A 389 15.09 -46.45 -15.18
N ILE A 390 14.18 -45.48 -15.27
CA ILE A 390 13.63 -44.73 -14.13
C ILE A 390 12.70 -45.63 -13.32
#